data_AF-A0A7Y2AWF4-F1
#
_entry.id   AF-A0A7Y2AWF4-F1
#
_cell.length_a   1.000
_cell.length_b   1.000
_cell.length_c   1.000
_cell.angle_alpha   90.00
_cell.angle_beta   90.00
_cell.angle_gamma   90.00
#
_symmetry.space_group_name_H-M   'P 1'
#
loop_
_entity.id
_entity.type
_entity.pdbx_description
1 polymer ?
#
loop_
_entity_poly.entity_id
_entity_poly.type
_entity_poly.pdbx_seq_one_letter_code
_entity_poly.pdbx_strand_id
1 'polypeptide(L)'
;MKLLSMSLSTLLCNMFLLAASPAALAQDGEPEEAEKPAPSLSELAAAADLVALVRVLDTDYQYTRNFPSGGSAFLEVLIPYKVSRPLEDILEVYEEGLHEGECYFENPSVLEEGRRHLVFLRFHPQVEDQYQGLDQGCRLEMLVTADNGYALRYPLNGIEVSDDVQGLAQQMRYADGYAVFKFEDLPADERVWLEENGYLAREGEHYRYTHGIPVSEVRKLMGPEALTLDRSLK
;
A
#
# COMPACT_ATOMS: atom_id res chain seq x y z
N MET A 1 -2.30 83.18 49.73
CA MET A 1 -0.83 83.12 49.48
C MET A 1 -0.61 82.34 48.18
N LYS A 2 0.13 82.94 47.23
CA LYS A 2 0.90 82.38 46.07
C LYS A 2 0.32 81.15 45.34
N LEU A 3 -0.17 81.27 44.09
CA LEU A 3 0.51 81.35 42.77
C LEU A 3 1.01 80.01 42.19
N LEU A 4 0.69 79.83 40.89
CA LEU A 4 1.22 78.90 39.86
C LEU A 4 0.64 77.47 39.91
N SER A 5 0.26 76.80 38.81
CA SER A 5 0.82 76.78 37.45
C SER A 5 -0.18 76.15 36.45
N MET A 6 -0.05 76.55 35.17
CA MET A 6 -0.63 76.01 33.92
C MET A 6 -0.49 74.47 33.82
N SER A 7 -1.29 73.72 33.04
CA SER A 7 -1.15 73.65 31.57
C SER A 7 -2.12 72.64 30.91
N LEU A 8 -2.66 73.09 29.75
CA LEU A 8 -2.92 72.39 28.48
C LEU A 8 -3.92 71.21 28.30
N SER A 9 -4.73 71.41 27.25
CA SER A 9 -5.09 70.43 26.18
C SER A 9 -6.18 69.41 26.53
N THR A 10 -7.25 69.12 25.77
CA THR A 10 -7.70 69.43 24.38
C THR A 10 -9.19 69.04 24.37
N LEU A 11 -10.14 69.94 24.08
CA LEU A 11 -10.77 70.21 22.78
C LEU A 11 -11.32 69.01 21.98
N LEU A 12 -12.65 69.09 21.75
CA LEU A 12 -13.47 68.63 20.61
C LEU A 12 -13.58 67.12 20.32
N CYS A 13 -14.79 66.53 20.38
CA CYS A 13 -15.85 66.58 19.36
C CYS A 13 -15.46 65.81 18.08
N ASN A 14 -16.03 64.63 17.87
CA ASN A 14 -16.86 64.41 16.69
C ASN A 14 -17.62 63.10 16.72
N MET A 15 -18.87 63.25 16.31
CA MET A 15 -19.86 62.24 15.99
C MET A 15 -19.44 61.55 14.68
N PHE A 16 -19.41 60.22 14.65
CA PHE A 16 -19.35 59.44 13.40
C PHE A 16 -20.35 58.29 13.47
N LEU A 17 -21.33 58.32 12.55
CA LEU A 17 -22.21 57.23 12.17
C LEU A 17 -21.50 56.28 11.18
N LEU A 18 -22.09 55.08 11.01
CA LEU A 18 -21.82 54.03 9.99
C LEU A 18 -20.62 53.11 10.30
N ALA A 19 -20.68 51.78 10.13
CA ALA A 19 -21.67 50.87 9.58
C ALA A 19 -21.49 49.50 10.25
N ALA A 20 -22.58 48.74 10.41
CA ALA A 20 -22.51 47.34 10.82
C ALA A 20 -21.99 46.50 9.65
N SER A 21 -20.73 46.06 9.72
CA SER A 21 -20.20 45.02 8.83
C SER A 21 -20.78 43.66 9.26
N PRO A 22 -21.37 42.87 8.36
CA PRO A 22 -21.62 41.47 8.65
C PRO A 22 -20.26 40.77 8.73
N ALA A 23 -19.96 40.17 9.88
CA ALA A 23 -18.86 39.23 9.99
C ALA A 23 -19.19 38.02 9.11
N ALA A 24 -18.68 38.02 7.88
CA ALA A 24 -18.59 36.82 7.07
C ALA A 24 -17.61 35.89 7.78
N LEU A 25 -18.14 34.81 8.37
CA LEU A 25 -17.37 33.64 8.75
C LEU A 25 -16.71 33.10 7.47
N ALA A 26 -15.45 33.45 7.26
CA ALA A 26 -14.58 32.70 6.37
C ALA A 26 -14.39 31.33 7.03
N GLN A 27 -15.16 30.34 6.56
CA GLN A 27 -14.74 28.95 6.68
C GLN A 27 -13.49 28.85 5.80
N ASP A 28 -12.32 28.83 6.44
CA ASP A 28 -11.12 28.28 5.84
C ASP A 28 -11.43 26.80 5.57
N GLY A 29 -11.97 26.52 4.39
CA GLY A 29 -12.01 25.17 3.86
C GLY A 29 -10.57 24.77 3.65
N GLU A 30 -10.09 23.84 4.48
CA GLU A 30 -8.90 23.06 4.16
C GLU A 30 -9.06 22.57 2.70
N PRO A 31 -8.05 22.74 1.84
CA PRO A 31 -8.16 22.22 0.49
C PRO A 31 -8.44 20.72 0.60
N GLU A 32 -9.62 20.33 0.15
CA GLU A 32 -10.00 18.93 -0.04
C GLU A 32 -8.91 18.33 -0.94
N GLU A 33 -8.02 17.55 -0.34
CA GLU A 33 -6.89 16.95 -1.03
C GLU A 33 -7.48 16.03 -2.09
N ALA A 34 -7.41 16.46 -3.35
CA ALA A 34 -8.05 15.76 -4.44
C ALA A 34 -7.53 14.32 -4.47
N GLU A 35 -8.44 13.36 -4.24
CA GLU A 35 -8.13 11.94 -4.22
C GLU A 35 -7.37 11.58 -5.50
N LYS A 36 -6.10 11.19 -5.32
CA LYS A 36 -5.23 10.86 -6.44
C LYS A 36 -5.76 9.56 -7.07
N PRO A 37 -5.95 9.49 -8.39
CA PRO A 37 -6.47 8.29 -9.02
C PRO A 37 -5.56 7.08 -8.74
N ALA A 38 -6.17 5.91 -8.61
CA ALA A 38 -5.45 4.65 -8.42
C ALA A 38 -4.43 4.43 -9.56
N PRO A 39 -3.17 4.08 -9.24
CA PRO A 39 -2.15 3.87 -10.25
C PRO A 39 -2.38 2.57 -11.03
N SER A 40 -1.88 2.50 -12.25
CA SER A 40 -1.75 1.23 -12.97
C SER A 40 -0.52 0.45 -12.49
N LEU A 41 -0.47 -0.86 -12.76
CA LEU A 41 0.69 -1.70 -12.52
C LEU A 41 1.93 -1.23 -13.28
N SER A 42 1.75 -0.64 -14.47
CA SER A 42 2.85 -0.02 -15.22
C SER A 42 3.39 1.21 -14.50
N GLU A 43 2.52 2.08 -13.97
CA GLU A 43 2.94 3.26 -13.20
C GLU A 43 3.64 2.88 -11.90
N LEU A 44 3.14 1.87 -11.18
CA LEU A 44 3.80 1.31 -9.99
C LEU A 44 5.18 0.74 -10.34
N ALA A 45 5.26 -0.06 -11.42
CA ALA A 45 6.53 -0.62 -11.88
C ALA A 45 7.52 0.46 -12.33
N ALA A 46 7.03 1.54 -12.96
CA ALA A 46 7.86 2.66 -13.38
C ALA A 46 8.43 3.43 -12.19
N ALA A 47 7.62 3.63 -11.14
CA ALA A 47 8.00 4.34 -9.92
C ALA A 47 8.93 3.55 -8.99
N ALA A 48 8.89 2.21 -9.05
CA ALA A 48 9.70 1.35 -8.20
C ALA A 48 11.17 1.26 -8.67
N ASP A 49 12.12 1.13 -7.75
CA ASP A 49 13.51 0.76 -8.06
C ASP A 49 13.68 -0.76 -8.22
N LEU A 50 12.78 -1.54 -7.61
CA LEU A 50 12.71 -3.00 -7.64
C LEU A 50 11.27 -3.45 -7.84
N VAL A 51 11.09 -4.40 -8.76
CA VAL A 51 9.83 -5.14 -8.93
C VAL A 51 10.17 -6.63 -8.96
N ALA A 52 9.59 -7.39 -8.05
CA ALA A 52 9.91 -8.81 -7.91
C ALA A 52 8.74 -9.62 -7.35
N LEU A 53 8.65 -10.88 -7.76
CA LEU A 53 7.95 -11.89 -6.96
C LEU A 53 8.90 -12.33 -5.84
N VAL A 54 8.43 -12.21 -4.61
CA VAL A 54 9.20 -12.52 -3.40
C VAL A 54 8.44 -13.46 -2.49
N ARG A 55 9.15 -14.08 -1.55
CA ARG A 55 8.63 -14.84 -0.42
C ARG A 55 9.08 -14.18 0.88
N VAL A 56 8.17 -14.01 1.84
CA VAL A 56 8.52 -13.53 3.19
C VAL A 56 9.27 -14.62 3.94
N LEU A 57 10.46 -14.32 4.46
CA LEU A 57 11.24 -15.24 5.29
C LEU A 57 11.02 -15.00 6.78
N ASP A 58 11.07 -13.74 7.20
CA ASP A 58 10.92 -13.32 8.59
C ASP A 58 10.55 -11.84 8.66
N THR A 59 10.06 -11.41 9.82
CA THR A 59 9.80 -10.00 10.13
C THR A 59 10.30 -9.66 11.53
N ASP A 60 10.99 -8.53 11.69
CA ASP A 60 11.39 -7.97 12.96
C ASP A 60 10.71 -6.62 13.17
N TYR A 61 9.41 -6.69 13.45
CA TYR A 61 8.58 -5.51 13.69
C TYR A 61 8.40 -5.22 15.18
N GLN A 62 8.43 -3.93 15.48
CA GLN A 62 7.96 -3.37 16.74
C GLN A 62 6.45 -3.15 16.63
N TYR A 63 5.72 -3.47 17.70
CA TYR A 63 4.27 -3.40 17.72
C TYR A 63 3.76 -2.38 18.73
N THR A 64 2.79 -1.58 18.30
CA THR A 64 2.01 -0.68 19.15
C THR A 64 0.54 -1.05 19.03
N ARG A 65 -0.09 -1.48 20.15
CA ARG A 65 -1.50 -1.91 20.18
C ARG A 65 -1.84 -3.00 19.15
N ASN A 66 -0.93 -3.95 18.95
CA ASN A 66 -1.02 -5.03 17.96
C ASN A 66 -0.92 -4.60 16.49
N PHE A 67 -0.54 -3.36 16.21
CA PHE A 67 -0.19 -2.91 14.86
C PHE A 67 1.32 -2.73 14.75
N PRO A 68 1.95 -3.18 13.65
CA PRO A 68 3.36 -2.92 13.40
C PRO A 68 3.56 -1.41 13.28
N SER A 69 4.50 -0.84 14.04
CA SER A 69 4.80 0.59 14.08
C SER A 69 6.20 0.93 13.56
N GLY A 70 7.01 -0.09 13.27
CA GLY A 70 8.28 0.05 12.56
C GLY A 70 9.13 -1.21 12.62
N GLY A 71 10.12 -1.32 11.74
CA GLY A 71 11.06 -2.44 11.68
C GLY A 71 11.21 -2.99 10.26
N SER A 72 11.73 -4.21 10.16
CA SER A 72 12.15 -4.78 8.87
C SER A 72 11.42 -6.09 8.53
N ALA A 73 11.11 -6.29 7.25
CA ALA A 73 10.83 -7.60 6.68
C ALA A 73 12.02 -8.10 5.87
N PHE A 74 12.29 -9.40 5.97
CA PHE A 74 13.32 -10.09 5.20
C PHE A 74 12.64 -10.95 4.14
N LEU A 75 12.93 -10.64 2.87
CA LEU A 75 12.25 -11.22 1.72
C LEU A 75 13.25 -11.96 0.83
N GLU A 76 12.91 -13.16 0.40
CA GLU A 76 13.67 -13.89 -0.61
C GLU A 76 13.13 -13.56 -2.00
N VAL A 77 14.03 -13.27 -2.95
CA VAL A 77 13.64 -13.01 -4.34
C VAL A 77 13.43 -14.32 -5.08
N LEU A 78 12.18 -14.59 -5.51
CA LEU A 78 11.86 -15.75 -6.34
C LEU A 78 12.03 -15.44 -7.83
N ILE A 79 11.48 -14.30 -8.29
CA ILE A 79 11.56 -13.88 -9.68
C ILE A 79 11.74 -12.36 -9.74
N PRO A 80 12.93 -11.86 -10.11
CA PRO A 80 13.13 -10.43 -10.33
C PRO A 80 12.59 -10.02 -11.71
N TYR A 81 11.78 -8.95 -11.75
CA TYR A 81 11.22 -8.34 -12.96
C TYR A 81 11.88 -7.01 -13.30
N LYS A 82 12.13 -6.17 -12.31
CA LYS A 82 12.87 -4.91 -12.42
C LYS A 82 13.90 -4.85 -11.31
N VAL A 83 15.12 -4.49 -11.68
CA VAL A 83 16.28 -4.44 -10.80
C VAL A 83 17.14 -3.25 -11.23
N SER A 84 17.42 -2.37 -10.28
CA SER A 84 18.26 -1.17 -10.51
C SER A 84 19.72 -1.34 -10.04
N ARG A 85 20.01 -2.35 -9.22
CA ARG A 85 21.35 -2.71 -8.70
C ARG A 85 21.45 -4.23 -8.55
N PRO A 86 22.64 -4.84 -8.60
CA PRO A 86 22.80 -6.27 -8.33
C PRO A 86 22.04 -6.67 -7.06
N LEU A 87 21.23 -7.72 -7.14
CA LEU A 87 20.43 -8.19 -6.01
C LEU A 87 21.25 -9.08 -5.10
N GLU A 88 20.99 -8.96 -3.81
CA GLU A 88 21.31 -9.99 -2.84
C GLU A 88 20.18 -11.04 -2.81
N ASP A 89 20.48 -12.23 -2.29
CA ASP A 89 19.48 -13.31 -2.19
C ASP A 89 18.32 -12.95 -1.23
N ILE A 90 18.60 -12.10 -0.23
CA ILE A 90 17.66 -11.62 0.78
C ILE A 90 17.59 -10.10 0.70
N LEU A 91 16.38 -9.58 0.64
CA LEU A 91 16.08 -8.15 0.66
C LEU A 91 15.55 -7.75 2.03
N GLU A 92 16.03 -6.62 2.53
CA GLU A 92 15.47 -5.97 3.70
C GLU A 92 14.54 -4.84 3.26
N VAL A 93 13.27 -4.92 3.69
CA VAL A 93 12.29 -3.86 3.53
C VAL A 93 12.04 -3.24 4.90
N TYR A 94 12.50 -2.02 5.08
CA TYR A 94 12.33 -1.25 6.30
C TYR A 94 11.15 -0.28 6.16
N GLU A 95 10.32 -0.27 7.19
CA GLU A 95 9.17 0.63 7.30
C GLU A 95 9.12 1.22 8.72
N GLU A 96 8.62 2.45 8.82
CA GLU A 96 8.36 3.12 10.09
C GLU A 96 7.09 3.96 9.95
N GLY A 97 6.17 3.82 10.90
CA GLY A 97 4.91 4.56 10.88
C GLY A 97 3.67 3.68 11.03
N LEU A 98 2.52 4.36 11.00
CA LEU A 98 1.16 3.81 11.13
C LEU A 98 0.20 4.54 10.15
N HIS A 99 0.73 5.03 9.05
CA HIS A 99 0.01 5.66 7.95
C HIS A 99 -0.73 4.62 7.11
N GLU A 100 -1.28 5.09 6.00
CA GLU A 100 -1.87 4.23 4.99
C GLU A 100 -0.80 3.99 3.92
N GLY A 101 -0.53 2.71 3.61
CA GLY A 101 0.42 2.32 2.57
C GLY A 101 1.74 1.72 3.06
N GLU A 102 2.03 1.68 4.37
CA GLU A 102 3.24 1.01 4.88
C GLU A 102 3.32 -0.45 4.45
N CYS A 103 4.53 -0.85 4.09
CA CYS A 103 4.82 -2.18 3.58
C CYS A 103 5.05 -3.23 4.68
N TYR A 104 4.10 -3.42 5.59
CA TYR A 104 4.25 -4.42 6.67
C TYR A 104 3.74 -5.79 6.30
N PHE A 105 4.58 -6.83 6.29
CA PHE A 105 4.22 -8.19 5.88
C PHE A 105 3.75 -9.06 7.06
N GLU A 106 2.94 -10.08 6.78
CA GLU A 106 2.56 -11.05 7.80
C GLU A 106 3.76 -11.95 8.14
N ASN A 107 4.07 -12.08 9.44
CA ASN A 107 5.16 -12.94 9.88
C ASN A 107 4.83 -14.42 9.62
N PRO A 108 5.67 -15.17 8.86
CA PRO A 108 5.49 -16.61 8.75
C PRO A 108 5.66 -17.30 10.10
N SER A 109 4.86 -18.33 10.37
CA SER A 109 5.13 -19.21 11.52
C SER A 109 6.32 -20.13 11.21
N VAL A 110 6.98 -20.64 12.26
CA VAL A 110 8.19 -21.50 12.12
C VAL A 110 7.95 -22.77 11.29
N LEU A 111 6.68 -23.19 11.14
CA LEU A 111 6.30 -24.41 10.42
C LEU A 111 5.74 -24.14 9.02
N GLU A 112 5.56 -22.87 8.66
CA GLU A 112 4.95 -22.47 7.40
C GLU A 112 5.98 -21.85 6.48
N GLU A 113 5.88 -22.16 5.20
CA GLU A 113 6.56 -21.39 4.17
C GLU A 113 5.87 -20.03 4.07
N GLY A 114 6.63 -18.93 4.07
CA GLY A 114 6.01 -17.61 4.07
C GLY A 114 5.24 -17.23 2.81
N ARG A 115 4.38 -16.22 2.97
CA ARG A 115 3.51 -15.69 1.91
C ARG A 115 4.33 -15.13 0.75
N ARG A 116 3.73 -15.16 -0.43
CA ARG A 116 4.35 -14.70 -1.67
C ARG A 116 3.66 -13.44 -2.15
N HIS A 117 4.47 -12.49 -2.60
CA HIS A 117 3.97 -11.20 -3.02
C HIS A 117 4.68 -10.74 -4.29
N LEU A 118 3.94 -10.06 -5.15
CA LEU A 118 4.52 -9.16 -6.14
C LEU A 118 4.75 -7.83 -5.45
N VAL A 119 6.01 -7.42 -5.30
CA VAL A 119 6.38 -6.18 -4.61
C VAL A 119 6.84 -5.10 -5.58
N PHE A 120 6.54 -3.85 -5.22
CA PHE A 120 6.98 -2.62 -5.86
C PHE A 120 7.68 -1.78 -4.79
N LEU A 121 9.00 -1.72 -4.87
CA LEU A 121 9.84 -1.15 -3.81
C LEU A 121 10.77 -0.07 -4.37
N ARG A 122 11.02 0.97 -3.58
CA ARG A 122 12.04 1.99 -3.84
C ARG A 122 13.15 1.89 -2.80
N PHE A 123 14.32 2.44 -3.10
CA PHE A 123 15.38 2.53 -2.09
C PHE A 123 14.94 3.42 -0.93
N HIS A 124 15.29 3.02 0.28
CA HIS A 124 15.08 3.85 1.45
C HIS A 124 15.97 5.10 1.35
N PRO A 125 15.43 6.32 1.47
CA PRO A 125 16.17 7.55 1.21
C PRO A 125 17.22 7.87 2.27
N GLN A 126 17.11 7.26 3.46
CA GLN A 126 17.94 7.56 4.62
C GLN A 126 18.73 6.37 5.16
N VAL A 127 18.48 5.16 4.65
CA VAL A 127 19.11 3.92 5.13
C VAL A 127 19.68 3.20 3.93
N GLU A 128 21.00 3.04 3.93
CA GLU A 128 21.72 2.42 2.82
C GLU A 128 21.33 0.95 2.68
N ASP A 129 21.27 0.48 1.44
CA ASP A 129 20.98 -0.92 1.07
C ASP A 129 19.64 -1.50 1.55
N GLN A 130 18.73 -0.66 2.04
CA GLN A 130 17.37 -1.05 2.41
C GLN A 130 16.35 -0.53 1.39
N TYR A 131 15.24 -1.26 1.28
CA TYR A 131 14.08 -0.87 0.50
C TYR A 131 12.95 -0.36 1.40
N GLN A 132 12.04 0.40 0.80
CA GLN A 132 10.78 0.82 1.40
C GLN A 132 9.65 0.72 0.37
N GLY A 133 8.42 0.72 0.86
CA GLY A 133 7.21 0.79 0.03
C GLY A 133 7.09 2.08 -0.77
N LEU A 134 6.22 2.03 -1.77
CA LEU A 134 5.70 3.23 -2.43
C LEU A 134 4.56 3.82 -1.59
N ASP A 135 4.29 5.11 -1.80
CA ASP A 135 3.24 5.82 -1.06
C ASP A 135 1.83 5.24 -1.36
N GLN A 136 1.67 4.57 -2.50
CA GLN A 136 0.42 3.91 -2.91
C GLN A 136 0.28 2.48 -2.37
N GLY A 137 1.21 2.03 -1.53
CA GLY A 137 1.36 0.64 -1.11
C GLY A 137 2.41 -0.11 -1.94
N CYS A 138 2.82 -1.27 -1.45
CA CYS A 138 4.03 -1.93 -1.93
C CYS A 138 3.85 -3.35 -2.46
N ARG A 139 2.71 -4.01 -2.22
CA ARG A 139 2.57 -5.44 -2.50
C ARG A 139 1.20 -5.85 -2.96
N LEU A 140 1.20 -6.92 -3.74
CA LEU A 140 0.02 -7.67 -4.16
C LEU A 140 0.22 -9.16 -3.88
N GLU A 141 -0.80 -9.83 -3.35
CA GLU A 141 -0.70 -11.25 -2.96
C GLU A 141 -0.63 -12.18 -4.18
N MET A 142 0.35 -13.08 -4.16
CA MET A 142 0.60 -14.07 -5.20
C MET A 142 0.40 -15.46 -4.63
N LEU A 143 -0.32 -16.32 -5.34
CA LEU A 143 -0.61 -17.69 -4.93
C LEU A 143 0.00 -18.70 -5.91
N VAL A 144 0.41 -19.85 -5.39
CA VAL A 144 0.83 -21.01 -6.18
C VAL A 144 -0.37 -21.74 -6.77
N THR A 145 -0.40 -21.85 -8.09
CA THR A 145 -1.44 -22.55 -8.84
C THR A 145 -1.24 -24.08 -8.79
N ALA A 146 -2.30 -24.85 -9.09
CA ALA A 146 -2.25 -26.30 -9.05
C ALA A 146 -1.27 -26.95 -10.06
N ASP A 147 -0.86 -26.20 -11.08
CA ASP A 147 0.17 -26.56 -12.07
C ASP A 147 1.57 -26.03 -11.70
N ASN A 148 1.78 -25.59 -10.45
CA ASN A 148 3.03 -25.05 -9.91
C ASN A 148 3.49 -23.74 -10.57
N GLY A 149 2.56 -22.96 -11.12
CA GLY A 149 2.79 -21.58 -11.54
C GLY A 149 2.48 -20.59 -10.41
N TYR A 150 2.54 -19.30 -10.76
CA TYR A 150 2.10 -18.21 -9.89
C TYR A 150 0.95 -17.45 -10.53
N ALA A 151 0.01 -17.01 -9.71
CA ALA A 151 -1.06 -16.12 -10.11
C ALA A 151 -1.28 -15.05 -9.04
N LEU A 152 -1.60 -13.84 -9.51
CA LEU A 152 -2.07 -12.77 -8.66
C LEU A 152 -3.46 -13.13 -8.14
N ARG A 153 -3.64 -13.16 -6.83
CA ARG A 153 -4.94 -13.48 -6.22
C ARG A 153 -5.97 -12.45 -6.70
N TYR A 154 -7.16 -12.92 -7.04
CA TYR A 154 -8.29 -12.04 -7.36
C TYR A 154 -9.52 -12.40 -6.51
N PRO A 155 -10.28 -11.42 -6.00
CA PRO A 155 -10.07 -9.96 -6.03
C PRO A 155 -8.76 -9.51 -5.39
N LEU A 156 -8.26 -8.32 -5.70
CA LEU A 156 -6.99 -7.82 -5.13
C LEU A 156 -7.15 -7.53 -3.63
N ASN A 157 -6.03 -7.48 -2.91
CA ASN A 157 -5.91 -6.93 -1.56
C ASN A 157 -4.55 -6.21 -1.50
N GLY A 158 -4.52 -5.08 -0.80
CA GLY A 158 -3.39 -4.17 -0.76
C GLY A 158 -3.62 -3.02 -1.70
N ILE A 159 -2.82 -2.94 -2.77
CA ILE A 159 -2.84 -1.79 -3.68
C ILE A 159 -4.10 -1.83 -4.57
N GLU A 160 -4.86 -0.73 -4.56
CA GLU A 160 -5.87 -0.48 -5.58
C GLU A 160 -5.22 -0.08 -6.90
N VAL A 161 -5.66 -0.68 -8.01
CA VAL A 161 -5.09 -0.41 -9.34
C VAL A 161 -6.15 -0.03 -10.35
N SER A 162 -5.79 0.83 -11.30
CA SER A 162 -6.69 1.27 -12.37
C SER A 162 -6.79 0.32 -13.56
N ASP A 163 -5.94 -0.71 -13.62
CA ASP A 163 -6.01 -1.74 -14.66
C ASP A 163 -7.33 -2.53 -14.61
N ASP A 164 -7.80 -3.01 -15.77
CA ASP A 164 -8.92 -3.96 -15.85
C ASP A 164 -8.49 -5.38 -15.42
N VAL A 165 -8.14 -5.51 -14.14
CA VAL A 165 -7.75 -6.78 -13.52
C VAL A 165 -8.92 -7.76 -13.47
N GLN A 166 -10.16 -7.26 -13.38
CA GLN A 166 -11.37 -8.08 -13.39
C GLN A 166 -11.53 -8.80 -14.73
N GLY A 167 -11.36 -8.10 -15.86
CA GLY A 167 -11.45 -8.68 -17.20
C GLY A 167 -10.37 -9.74 -17.47
N LEU A 168 -9.29 -9.75 -16.69
CA LEU A 168 -8.18 -10.70 -16.79
C LEU A 168 -8.27 -11.85 -15.78
N ALA A 169 -9.15 -11.74 -14.78
CA ALA A 169 -9.31 -12.76 -13.75
C ALA A 169 -9.95 -14.03 -14.34
N GLN A 170 -9.34 -15.18 -14.03
CA GLN A 170 -9.77 -16.48 -14.54
C GLN A 170 -10.02 -17.41 -13.37
N GLN A 171 -11.01 -18.30 -13.54
CA GLN A 171 -11.21 -19.39 -12.61
C GLN A 171 -9.99 -20.33 -12.64
N MET A 172 -9.43 -20.63 -11.47
CA MET A 172 -8.28 -21.52 -11.34
C MET A 172 -8.27 -22.25 -10.01
N ARG A 173 -7.39 -23.24 -9.90
CA ARG A 173 -7.15 -23.98 -8.66
C ARG A 173 -5.80 -23.62 -8.10
N TYR A 174 -5.73 -23.48 -6.78
CA TYR A 174 -4.49 -23.21 -6.06
C TYR A 174 -4.01 -24.46 -5.33
N ALA A 175 -2.69 -24.69 -5.39
CA ALA A 175 -1.99 -25.61 -4.50
C ALA A 175 -1.51 -24.90 -3.22
N ASP A 176 -1.50 -23.56 -3.22
CA ASP A 176 -1.08 -22.75 -2.09
C ASP A 176 -1.98 -22.94 -0.86
N GLY A 177 -1.36 -23.12 0.31
CA GLY A 177 -2.07 -23.19 1.59
C GLY A 177 -2.75 -21.86 1.93
N TYR A 178 -2.14 -20.74 1.54
CA TYR A 178 -2.70 -19.40 1.77
C TYR A 178 -3.91 -19.07 0.89
N ALA A 179 -4.24 -19.93 -0.07
CA ALA A 179 -5.49 -19.83 -0.80
C ALA A 179 -6.70 -20.31 0.03
N VAL A 180 -6.47 -20.89 1.21
CA VAL A 180 -7.48 -21.49 2.09
C VAL A 180 -7.49 -20.77 3.43
N PHE A 181 -8.68 -20.47 3.93
CA PHE A 181 -8.85 -19.79 5.20
C PHE A 181 -10.18 -20.22 5.86
N LYS A 182 -10.32 -19.94 7.15
CA LYS A 182 -11.52 -20.26 7.93
C LYS A 182 -12.56 -19.16 7.80
N PHE A 183 -13.79 -19.51 8.18
CA PHE A 183 -14.90 -18.55 8.24
C PHE A 183 -14.59 -17.27 9.03
N GLU A 184 -13.78 -17.36 10.09
CA GLU A 184 -13.44 -16.26 11.00
C GLU A 184 -12.34 -15.33 10.47
N ASP A 185 -11.64 -15.72 9.39
CA ASP A 185 -10.50 -14.97 8.85
C ASP A 185 -10.92 -13.84 7.90
N LEU A 186 -12.20 -13.79 7.51
CA LEU A 186 -12.75 -12.71 6.67
C LEU A 186 -13.99 -12.06 7.32
N PRO A 187 -14.15 -10.73 7.17
CA PRO A 187 -15.40 -10.04 7.48
C PRO A 187 -16.61 -10.71 6.81
N ALA A 188 -17.74 -10.74 7.51
CA ALA A 188 -18.91 -11.49 7.07
C ALA A 188 -19.52 -10.96 5.76
N ASP A 189 -19.53 -9.65 5.58
CA ASP A 189 -19.99 -8.95 4.39
C ASP A 189 -19.07 -9.18 3.19
N GLU A 190 -17.75 -9.05 3.39
CA GLU A 190 -16.76 -9.36 2.35
C GLU A 190 -16.88 -10.81 1.88
N ARG A 191 -16.97 -11.76 2.82
CA ARG A 191 -17.11 -13.17 2.50
C ARG A 191 -18.39 -13.46 1.71
N VAL A 192 -19.54 -12.90 2.13
CA VAL A 192 -20.82 -13.09 1.41
C VAL A 192 -20.70 -12.55 -0.02
N TRP A 193 -20.12 -11.36 -0.20
CA TRP A 193 -19.94 -10.79 -1.53
C TRP A 193 -19.02 -11.66 -2.40
N LEU A 194 -17.91 -12.15 -1.86
CA LEU A 194 -16.99 -13.03 -2.58
C LEU A 194 -17.64 -14.37 -2.96
N GLU A 195 -18.46 -14.96 -2.09
CA GLU A 195 -19.22 -16.18 -2.38
C GLU A 195 -20.26 -15.95 -3.48
N GLU A 196 -21.05 -14.87 -3.39
CA GLU A 196 -22.10 -14.53 -4.35
C GLU A 196 -21.54 -14.24 -5.75
N ASN A 197 -20.32 -13.69 -5.83
CA ASN A 197 -19.62 -13.45 -7.09
C ASN A 197 -18.76 -14.64 -7.56
N GLY A 198 -18.77 -15.75 -6.83
CA GLY A 198 -18.06 -16.98 -7.21
C GLY A 198 -16.54 -16.93 -7.04
N TYR A 199 -16.01 -15.94 -6.31
CA TYR A 199 -14.58 -15.79 -6.01
C TYR A 199 -14.12 -16.64 -4.82
N LEU A 200 -15.07 -17.19 -4.06
CA LEU A 200 -14.82 -18.19 -3.04
C LEU A 200 -15.63 -19.46 -3.29
N ALA A 201 -15.00 -20.60 -3.00
CA ALA A 201 -15.66 -21.88 -2.89
C ALA A 201 -15.58 -22.37 -1.44
N ARG A 202 -16.71 -22.85 -0.92
CA ARG A 202 -16.76 -23.47 0.41
C ARG A 202 -16.28 -24.92 0.35
N GLU A 203 -15.31 -25.25 1.20
CA GLU A 203 -14.71 -26.58 1.37
C GLU A 203 -14.87 -27.04 2.82
N GLY A 204 -16.08 -27.47 3.19
CA GLY A 204 -16.42 -27.85 4.56
C GLY A 204 -16.48 -26.64 5.50
N GLU A 205 -15.52 -26.57 6.43
CA GLU A 205 -15.35 -25.46 7.38
C GLU A 205 -14.43 -24.34 6.85
N HIS A 206 -13.82 -24.55 5.69
CA HIS A 206 -12.90 -23.60 5.07
C HIS A 206 -13.50 -22.98 3.81
N TYR A 207 -12.91 -21.88 3.39
CA TYR A 207 -13.12 -21.26 2.09
C TYR A 207 -11.83 -21.29 1.29
N ARG A 208 -11.96 -21.36 -0.02
CA ARG A 208 -10.84 -21.30 -0.95
C ARG A 208 -11.09 -20.24 -2.02
N TYR A 209 -10.08 -19.43 -2.31
CA TYR A 209 -10.08 -18.55 -3.48
C TYR A 209 -10.15 -19.36 -4.78
N THR A 210 -10.97 -18.90 -5.72
CA THR A 210 -11.24 -19.63 -6.98
C THR A 210 -10.75 -18.88 -8.21
N HIS A 211 -10.30 -17.63 -8.06
CA HIS A 211 -9.91 -16.77 -9.17
C HIS A 211 -8.54 -16.15 -8.95
N GLY A 212 -7.87 -15.90 -10.06
CA GLY A 212 -6.60 -15.18 -10.10
C GLY A 212 -6.26 -14.74 -11.50
N ILE A 213 -5.16 -14.01 -11.62
CA ILE A 213 -4.64 -13.50 -12.88
C ILE A 213 -3.28 -14.18 -13.10
N PRO A 214 -3.11 -14.95 -14.19
CA PRO A 214 -1.83 -15.61 -14.47
C PRO A 214 -0.68 -14.61 -14.48
N VAL A 215 0.47 -14.97 -13.91
CA VAL A 215 1.64 -14.07 -13.82
C VAL A 215 2.09 -13.53 -15.19
N SER A 216 1.84 -14.27 -16.27
CA SER A 216 2.10 -13.81 -17.64
C SER A 216 1.25 -12.61 -18.04
N GLU A 217 -0.01 -12.54 -17.61
CA GLU A 217 -0.88 -11.38 -17.87
C GLU A 217 -0.48 -10.20 -16.99
N VAL A 218 -0.20 -10.44 -15.70
CA VAL A 218 0.32 -9.41 -14.78
C VAL A 218 1.59 -8.75 -15.35
N ARG A 219 2.49 -9.56 -15.91
CA ARG A 219 3.72 -9.05 -16.53
C ARG A 219 3.46 -8.21 -17.78
N LYS A 220 2.38 -8.46 -18.53
CA LYS A 220 1.99 -7.59 -19.66
C LYS A 220 1.47 -6.24 -19.15
N LEU A 221 0.70 -6.24 -18.06
CA LEU A 221 0.19 -5.00 -17.44
C LEU A 221 1.31 -4.10 -16.92
N MET A 222 2.38 -4.67 -16.36
CA MET A 222 3.55 -3.88 -15.94
C MET A 222 4.27 -3.18 -17.10
N GLY A 223 4.12 -3.65 -18.33
CA GLY A 223 4.75 -3.08 -19.52
C GLY A 223 6.26 -3.41 -19.64
N PRO A 224 6.77 -3.77 -20.83
CA PRO A 224 8.18 -4.16 -21.00
C PRO A 224 9.17 -3.01 -20.72
N GLU A 225 8.75 -1.76 -20.91
CA GLU A 225 9.55 -0.56 -20.68
C GLU A 225 9.88 -0.32 -19.20
N ALA A 226 9.04 -0.80 -18.29
CA ALA A 226 9.24 -0.67 -16.85
C ALA A 226 10.10 -1.81 -16.27
N LEU A 227 10.40 -2.86 -17.05
CA LEU A 227 11.08 -4.07 -16.58
C LEU A 227 12.53 -4.15 -17.06
N THR A 228 13.39 -4.75 -16.22
CA THR A 228 14.80 -4.96 -16.56
C THR A 228 14.93 -6.15 -17.51
N LEU A 229 15.41 -5.89 -18.73
CA LEU A 229 15.71 -6.95 -19.71
C LEU A 229 17.13 -7.53 -19.53
N ASP A 230 18.02 -6.78 -18.87
CA ASP A 230 19.40 -7.17 -18.65
C ASP A 230 19.50 -8.22 -17.53
N ARG A 231 19.99 -9.41 -17.88
CA ARG A 231 20.16 -10.54 -16.96
C ARG A 231 21.44 -10.47 -16.15
N SER A 232 22.33 -9.52 -16.42
CA SER A 232 23.59 -9.34 -15.68
C SER A 232 23.43 -8.70 -14.30
N LEU A 233 22.24 -8.16 -14.02
CA LEU A 233 21.86 -7.58 -12.73
C LEU A 233 21.18 -8.59 -11.79
N LYS A 234 21.13 -9.87 -12.18
CA LYS A 234 20.68 -10.98 -11.34
C LYS A 234 21.85 -11.64 -10.63
#